data_AF-A0A8T4X0V2-F1
#
_entry.id   AF-A0A8T4X0V2-F1
#
_cell.length_a   1.000
_cell.length_b   1.000
_cell.length_c   1.000
_cell.angle_alpha   90.00
_cell.angle_beta   90.00
_cell.angle_gamma   90.00
#
_symmetry.space_group_name_H-M   'P 1'
#
loop_
_entity.id
_entity.type
_entity.pdbx_description
1 polymer ?
#
loop_
_entity_poly.entity_id
_entity_poly.type
_entity_poly.pdbx_seq_one_letter_code
_entity_poly.pdbx_strand_id
1 'polypeptide(L)'
;MIHTNMIHLLGKKWTIQTLILINNNKKICFNKLKKELKPITSARLSTILKTIINQGLVKKRVFHNSSISVEYYLTRKGKQIIKELTPLLQYE
;
A
#
# COMPACT_ATOMS: atom_id res chain seq x y z
N MET A 1 -3.65 -16.33 18.79
CA MET A 1 -3.09 -14.97 19.00
C MET A 1 -2.89 -14.25 17.66
N ILE A 2 -3.97 -13.87 16.93
CA ILE A 2 -3.83 -13.43 15.51
C ILE A 2 -4.53 -12.09 15.16
N HIS A 3 -5.38 -11.50 16.00
CA HIS A 3 -6.12 -10.27 15.61
C HIS A 3 -5.39 -8.94 15.86
N THR A 4 -4.39 -8.88 16.76
CA THR A 4 -3.77 -7.60 17.18
C THR A 4 -2.91 -6.93 16.10
N ASN A 5 -2.38 -7.69 15.14
CA ASN A 5 -1.30 -7.19 14.27
C ASN A 5 -1.81 -6.28 13.12
N MET A 6 -3.05 -6.45 12.67
CA MET A 6 -3.57 -5.69 11.53
C MET A 6 -3.94 -4.26 11.89
N ILE A 7 -4.56 -4.03 13.05
CA ILE A 7 -4.89 -2.68 13.54
C ILE A 7 -3.61 -1.89 13.79
N HIS A 8 -2.60 -2.52 14.40
CA HIS A 8 -1.29 -1.90 14.62
C HIS A 8 -0.58 -1.56 13.30
N LEU A 9 -0.72 -2.39 12.27
CA LEU A 9 -0.18 -2.11 10.94
C LEU A 9 -0.85 -0.91 10.27
N LEU A 10 -2.19 -0.85 10.35
CA LEU A 10 -2.99 0.25 9.78
C LEU A 10 -2.73 1.56 10.53
N GLY A 11 -2.54 1.54 11.85
CA GLY A 11 -2.21 2.73 12.65
C GLY A 11 -0.85 3.38 12.32
N LYS A 12 0.00 2.75 11.48
CA LYS A 12 1.26 3.36 11.04
C LYS A 12 0.98 4.39 9.94
N LYS A 13 1.38 5.65 10.19
CA LYS A 13 1.25 6.82 9.29
C LYS A 13 1.37 6.50 7.80
N TRP A 14 2.45 5.85 7.39
CA TRP A 14 2.76 5.61 5.99
C TRP A 14 1.99 4.43 5.36
N THR A 15 1.46 3.51 6.16
CA THR A 15 0.76 2.32 5.64
C THR A 15 -0.56 2.69 4.99
N ILE A 16 -1.40 3.47 5.70
CA ILE A 16 -2.69 3.92 5.16
C ILE A 16 -2.48 4.79 3.92
N GLN A 17 -1.55 5.75 3.98
CA GLN A 17 -1.22 6.59 2.82
C GLN A 17 -0.76 5.75 1.62
N THR A 18 0.06 4.72 1.83
CA THR A 18 0.47 3.81 0.77
C THR A 18 -0.73 3.10 0.14
N LEU A 19 -1.65 2.57 0.95
CA LEU A 19 -2.84 1.87 0.46
C LEU A 19 -3.79 2.80 -0.31
N ILE A 20 -4.01 4.02 0.18
CA ILE A 20 -4.82 5.05 -0.48
C ILE A 20 -4.22 5.40 -1.84
N LEU A 21 -2.91 5.64 -1.91
CA LEU A 21 -2.24 5.98 -3.17
C LEU A 21 -2.34 4.84 -4.20
N ILE A 22 -2.18 3.59 -3.76
CA ILE A 22 -2.36 2.43 -4.64
C ILE A 22 -3.82 2.34 -5.12
N ASN A 23 -4.79 2.59 -4.23
CA ASN A 23 -6.21 2.59 -4.58
C ASN A 23 -6.53 3.65 -5.64
N ASN A 24 -6.11 4.90 -5.41
CA ASN A 24 -6.42 6.05 -6.25
C ASN A 24 -5.80 5.92 -7.65
N ASN A 25 -4.59 5.37 -7.75
CA ASN A 25 -3.92 5.17 -9.04
C ASN A 25 -4.36 3.87 -9.75
N LYS A 26 -5.15 2.99 -9.10
CA LYS A 26 -5.46 1.59 -9.49
C LYS A 26 -4.23 0.66 -9.54
N LYS A 27 -3.09 1.16 -10.01
CA LYS A 27 -1.77 0.54 -10.07
C LYS A 27 -0.69 1.62 -10.00
N ILE A 28 0.43 1.35 -9.34
CA ILE A 28 1.49 2.36 -9.15
C ILE A 28 2.88 1.72 -9.01
N CYS A 29 3.92 2.38 -9.53
CA CYS A 29 5.32 1.95 -9.41
C CYS A 29 5.97 2.43 -8.10
N PHE A 30 7.04 1.75 -7.67
CA PHE A 30 7.79 2.11 -6.44
C PHE A 30 8.25 3.57 -6.43
N ASN A 31 8.83 4.05 -7.54
CA ASN A 31 9.35 5.41 -7.61
C ASN A 31 8.25 6.47 -7.47
N LYS A 32 7.07 6.21 -8.05
CA LYS A 32 5.92 7.11 -7.91
C LYS A 32 5.42 7.10 -6.47
N LEU A 33 5.26 5.93 -5.84
CA LEU A 33 4.92 5.83 -4.41
C LEU A 33 5.89 6.62 -3.53
N LYS A 34 7.20 6.45 -3.74
CA LYS A 34 8.23 7.18 -2.97
C LYS A 34 8.13 8.70 -3.17
N LYS A 35 7.82 9.15 -4.39
CA LYS A 35 7.67 10.58 -4.70
C LYS A 35 6.46 11.20 -4.00
N GLU A 36 5.33 10.51 -4.00
CA GLU A 36 4.09 10.95 -3.36
C GLU A 36 4.17 10.89 -1.82
N LEU A 37 4.90 9.92 -1.27
CA LEU A 37 5.03 9.68 0.18
C LEU A 37 6.23 10.41 0.81
N LYS A 38 6.77 11.46 0.19
CA LYS A 38 7.90 12.20 0.79
C LYS A 38 7.52 12.72 2.20
N PRO A 39 8.45 12.70 3.17
CA PRO A 39 9.89 12.38 3.05
C PRO A 39 10.27 10.91 3.32
N ILE A 40 9.42 9.92 3.00
CA ILE A 40 9.73 8.50 3.28
C ILE A 40 11.02 8.00 2.62
N THR A 41 11.79 7.19 3.34
CA THR A 41 12.99 6.53 2.80
C THR A 41 12.65 5.29 1.98
N SER A 42 13.51 4.94 1.03
CA SER A 42 13.34 3.73 0.20
C SER A 42 13.24 2.46 1.06
N ALA A 43 14.07 2.35 2.11
CA ALA A 43 14.07 1.21 3.02
C ALA A 43 12.73 1.09 3.76
N ARG A 44 12.20 2.21 4.27
CA ARG A 44 10.92 2.21 5.00
C ARG A 44 9.76 1.85 4.08
N LEU A 45 9.70 2.43 2.88
CA LEU A 45 8.68 2.09 1.88
C LEU A 45 8.75 0.62 1.48
N SER A 46 9.95 0.07 1.28
CA SER A 46 10.16 -1.35 0.97
C SER A 46 9.62 -2.26 2.08
N THR A 47 9.91 -1.94 3.35
CA THR A 47 9.39 -2.69 4.51
C THR A 47 7.87 -2.63 4.60
N ILE A 48 7.27 -1.46 4.36
CA ILE A 48 5.81 -1.31 4.35
C ILE A 48 5.20 -2.17 3.24
N LEU A 49 5.70 -2.04 2.00
CA LEU A 49 5.24 -2.83 0.86
C LEU A 49 5.35 -4.33 1.13
N LYS A 50 6.50 -4.80 1.63
CA LYS A 50 6.70 -6.21 2.01
C LYS A 50 5.65 -6.66 3.04
N THR A 51 5.38 -5.82 4.04
CA THR A 51 4.42 -6.13 5.09
C THR A 51 2.99 -6.22 4.54
N ILE A 52 2.52 -5.22 3.79
CA ILE A 52 1.15 -5.22 3.25
C ILE A 52 0.94 -6.26 2.14
N ILE A 53 2.01 -6.65 1.43
CA ILE A 53 1.99 -7.81 0.51
C ILE A 53 1.84 -9.11 1.30
N ASN A 54 2.62 -9.30 2.37
CA ASN A 54 2.53 -10.51 3.21
C ASN A 54 1.17 -10.65 3.90
N GLN A 55 0.53 -9.52 4.23
CA GLN A 55 -0.84 -9.49 4.77
C GLN A 55 -1.93 -9.72 3.70
N GLY A 56 -1.54 -9.85 2.44
CA GLY A 56 -2.44 -10.08 1.31
C GLY A 56 -3.27 -8.86 0.91
N LEU A 57 -2.85 -7.65 1.28
CA LEU A 57 -3.57 -6.40 0.95
C LEU A 57 -3.16 -5.85 -0.42
N VAL A 58 -1.89 -6.06 -0.78
CA VAL A 58 -1.30 -5.60 -2.04
C VAL A 58 -0.71 -6.79 -2.77
N LYS A 59 -0.78 -6.77 -4.10
CA LYS A 59 0.00 -7.65 -4.96
C LYS A 59 1.01 -6.83 -5.75
N LYS A 60 2.17 -7.44 -5.97
CA LYS A 60 3.24 -6.94 -6.85
C LYS A 60 3.15 -7.72 -8.15
N ARG A 61 3.24 -7.04 -9.30
CA ARG A 61 3.42 -7.66 -10.61
C ARG A 61 4.65 -7.05 -11.28
N VAL A 62 5.50 -7.92 -11.80
CA VAL A 62 6.66 -7.55 -12.61
C VAL A 62 6.24 -7.66 -14.07
N PHE A 63 6.41 -6.57 -14.81
CA PHE A 63 6.18 -6.51 -16.24
C PHE A 63 7.53 -6.56 -16.94
N HIS A 64 7.65 -7.52 -17.86
CA HIS A 64 8.80 -7.68 -18.74
C HIS A 64 8.43 -7.07 -20.11
N ASN A 65 8.41 -5.75 -20.16
CA ASN A 65 8.37 -4.97 -21.40
C ASN A 65 9.79 -4.42 -21.68
N SER A 66 9.95 -3.51 -22.65
CA SER A 66 11.25 -2.94 -23.07
C SER A 66 12.08 -2.31 -21.92
N SER A 67 11.51 -2.15 -20.73
CA SER A 67 12.22 -1.90 -19.47
C SER A 67 11.46 -2.56 -18.32
N ILE A 68 12.14 -3.42 -17.54
CA ILE A 68 11.53 -4.15 -16.42
C ILE A 68 10.83 -3.17 -15.47
N SER A 69 9.52 -3.29 -15.35
CA SER A 69 8.69 -2.38 -14.55
C SER A 69 7.95 -3.14 -13.46
N VAL A 70 7.95 -2.58 -12.24
CA VAL A 70 7.28 -3.18 -11.08
C VAL A 70 6.08 -2.33 -10.70
N GLU A 71 4.88 -2.90 -10.78
CA GLU A 71 3.65 -2.25 -10.34
C GLU A 71 3.06 -2.94 -9.10
N TYR A 72 2.40 -2.13 -8.27
CA TYR A 72 1.67 -2.55 -7.09
C TYR A 72 0.18 -2.21 -7.25
N TYR A 73 -0.70 -3.13 -6.85
CA TYR A 73 -2.14 -2.97 -6.91
C TYR A 73 -2.83 -3.63 -5.70
N LEU A 74 -3.99 -3.11 -5.31
CA LEU A 74 -4.77 -3.67 -4.20
C LEU A 74 -5.38 -5.02 -4.59
N THR A 75 -5.35 -5.97 -3.65
CA THR A 75 -6.14 -7.20 -3.73
C THR A 75 -7.61 -6.92 -3.42
N ARG A 76 -8.49 -7.92 -3.59
CA ARG A 76 -9.88 -7.84 -3.14
C ARG A 76 -9.97 -7.49 -1.65
N LYS A 77 -9.16 -8.14 -0.81
CA LYS A 77 -9.04 -7.86 0.63
C LYS A 77 -8.58 -6.42 0.89
N GLY A 78 -7.53 -5.95 0.20
CA GLY A 78 -7.03 -4.59 0.34
C GLY A 78 -8.06 -3.53 -0.03
N LYS A 79 -8.81 -3.74 -1.12
CA LYS A 79 -9.91 -2.85 -1.54
C LYS A 79 -11.03 -2.80 -0.51
N GLN A 80 -11.41 -3.95 0.04
CA GLN A 80 -12.44 -4.04 1.07
C GLN A 80 -12.02 -3.25 2.31
N ILE A 81 -10.79 -3.44 2.82
CA ILE A 81 -10.29 -2.69 3.98
C ILE A 81 -10.30 -1.19 3.73
N ILE A 82 -9.84 -0.73 2.56
CA ILE A 82 -9.85 0.71 2.25
C ILE A 82 -11.28 1.25 2.19
N LYS A 83 -12.23 0.50 1.64
CA LYS A 83 -13.64 0.89 1.62
C LYS A 83 -14.21 1.05 3.05
N GLU A 84 -13.90 0.11 3.95
CA GLU A 84 -14.30 0.18 5.36
C GLU A 84 -13.63 1.35 6.12
N LEU A 85 -12.38 1.70 5.77
CA LEU A 85 -11.64 2.80 6.39
C LEU A 85 -12.00 4.18 5.82
N THR A 86 -12.51 4.25 4.59
CA THR A 86 -12.87 5.49 3.90
C THR A 86 -13.75 6.43 4.75
N PRO A 87 -14.85 5.98 5.38
CA PRO A 87 -15.68 6.86 6.22
C PRO A 87 -14.92 7.44 7.41
N LEU A 88 -13.90 6.75 7.95
CA LEU A 88 -13.08 7.24 9.06
C LEU A 88 -12.03 8.26 8.64
N LEU A 89 -11.75 8.37 7.34
CA LEU A 89 -10.79 9.31 6.76
C LEU A 89 -11.47 10.58 6.21
N GLN A 90 -12.80 10.59 6.12
CA GLN A 90 -13.60 11.68 5.57
C GLN A 90 -14.06 12.69 6.65
N TYR A 91 -13.82 12.39 7.92
CA TYR A 91 -14.04 13.31 9.03
C TYR A 91 -12.75 14.12 9.25
N GLU A 92 -12.55 15.16 8.44
CA GLU A 92 -11.68 16.31 8.74
C GLU A 92 -12.53 17.50 9.20
#